data_AF-A0A2S9FLB8-F1
#
_entry.id   AF-A0A2S9FLB8-F1
#
_cell.length_a   1.000
_cell.length_b   1.000
_cell.length_c   1.000
_cell.angle_alpha   90.00
_cell.angle_beta   90.00
_cell.angle_gamma   90.00
#
_symmetry.space_group_name_H-M   'P 1'
#
loop_
_entity.id
_entity.type
_entity.pdbx_description
1 polymer ?
#
loop_
_entity_poly.entity_id
_entity_poly.type
_entity_poly.pdbx_seq_one_letter_code
_entity_poly.pdbx_strand_id
1 'polypeptide(L)'
;DRGGVFAAFFGTVALLCPEDQALIAGFVVNKFRGNLELLAPGLRDLERVTGRRVFGTLPWHPDVWLDSEDALDLQSRRSAHTGARRVAVVRLPRISNFTDVDALGLEPELDVVFASHPSALTDADLVVLPGTRSTIADLAWLRSRGLDRAVLEHAAA
;
A
#
# COMPACT_ATOMS: atom_id res chain seq x y z
N ASP A 1 -9.31 13.37 -4.27
CA ASP A 1 -10.12 12.17 -4.60
C ASP A 1 -11.13 12.47 -5.69
N ARG A 2 -11.38 11.46 -6.54
CA ARG A 2 -12.50 11.47 -7.46
C ARG A 2 -13.73 11.10 -6.64
N GLY A 3 -14.78 11.93 -6.65
CA GLY A 3 -16.03 11.64 -5.95
C GLY A 3 -16.76 10.41 -6.53
N GLY A 4 -18.04 10.23 -6.18
CA GLY A 4 -18.87 9.17 -6.77
C GLY A 4 -19.10 7.93 -5.90
N VAL A 5 -18.80 8.00 -4.59
CA VAL A 5 -19.01 6.89 -3.64
C VAL A 5 -20.44 6.32 -3.68
N PHE A 6 -21.46 7.17 -3.81
CA PHE A 6 -22.85 6.74 -3.89
C PHE A 6 -23.15 5.91 -5.14
N ALA A 7 -22.63 6.35 -6.30
CA ALA A 7 -22.79 5.63 -7.55
C ALA A 7 -22.06 4.28 -7.51
N ALA A 8 -20.87 4.23 -6.89
CA ALA A 8 -20.12 2.98 -6.71
C ALA A 8 -20.88 1.97 -5.82
N PHE A 9 -21.40 2.41 -4.67
CA PHE A 9 -22.17 1.55 -3.78
C PHE A 9 -23.48 1.06 -4.41
N PHE A 10 -24.26 1.97 -4.97
CA PHE A 10 -25.50 1.59 -5.66
C PHE A 10 -25.23 0.68 -6.85
N GLY A 11 -24.25 1.03 -7.69
CA GLY A 11 -23.85 0.24 -8.86
C GLY A 11 -23.39 -1.16 -8.49
N THR A 12 -22.64 -1.31 -7.38
CA THR A 12 -22.20 -2.62 -6.90
C THR A 12 -23.39 -3.51 -6.56
N VAL A 13 -24.35 -3.00 -5.77
CA VAL A 13 -25.57 -3.77 -5.44
C VAL A 13 -26.36 -4.09 -6.70
N ALA A 14 -26.55 -3.12 -7.59
CA ALA A 14 -27.37 -3.28 -8.80
C ALA A 14 -26.80 -4.29 -9.81
N LEU A 15 -25.49 -4.52 -9.81
CA LEU A 15 -24.82 -5.46 -10.74
C LEU A 15 -24.77 -6.90 -10.24
N LEU A 16 -24.99 -7.14 -8.94
CA LEU A 16 -24.92 -8.47 -8.34
C LEU A 16 -26.24 -9.23 -8.49
N CYS A 17 -26.16 -10.55 -8.55
CA CYS A 17 -27.36 -11.39 -8.50
C CYS A 17 -28.01 -11.32 -7.11
N PRO A 18 -29.30 -11.68 -6.96
CA PRO A 18 -30.00 -11.60 -5.68
C PRO A 18 -29.31 -12.35 -4.53
N GLU A 19 -28.68 -13.48 -4.82
CA GLU A 19 -27.97 -14.31 -3.85
C GLU A 19 -26.75 -13.57 -3.28
N ASP A 20 -25.96 -12.92 -4.13
CA ASP A 20 -24.79 -12.14 -3.72
C ASP A 20 -25.19 -10.83 -3.05
N GLN A 21 -26.26 -10.19 -3.51
CA GLN A 21 -26.80 -9.00 -2.84
C GLN A 21 -27.20 -9.31 -1.39
N ALA A 22 -27.67 -10.52 -1.09
CA ALA A 22 -28.07 -10.93 0.26
C ALA A 22 -26.86 -11.04 1.21
N LEU A 23 -25.64 -11.19 0.69
CA LEU A 23 -24.40 -11.24 1.48
C LEU A 23 -23.91 -9.84 1.90
N ILE A 24 -24.41 -8.78 1.28
CA ILE A 24 -24.05 -7.41 1.63
C ILE A 24 -24.82 -6.98 2.88
N ALA A 25 -24.13 -6.85 4.01
CA ALA A 25 -24.72 -6.36 5.25
C ALA A 25 -24.98 -4.84 5.23
N GLY A 26 -24.19 -4.07 4.48
CA GLY A 26 -24.24 -2.62 4.49
C GLY A 26 -22.97 -1.96 3.98
N PHE A 27 -22.86 -0.66 4.24
CA PHE A 27 -21.75 0.17 3.76
C PHE A 27 -21.07 0.95 4.89
N VAL A 28 -19.77 1.18 4.71
CA VAL A 28 -18.98 2.16 5.46
C VAL A 28 -18.30 3.07 4.45
N VAL A 29 -18.50 4.38 4.57
CA VAL A 29 -17.78 5.37 3.73
C VAL A 29 -16.40 5.61 4.34
N ASN A 30 -15.34 5.11 3.73
CA ASN A 30 -13.98 5.36 4.20
C ASN A 30 -13.39 6.67 3.63
N LYS A 31 -12.24 7.09 4.17
CA LYS A 31 -11.48 8.28 3.75
C LYS A 31 -12.33 9.55 3.68
N PHE A 32 -13.34 9.68 4.57
CA PHE A 32 -14.27 10.79 4.52
C PHE A 32 -13.59 12.11 4.92
N ARG A 33 -13.79 13.14 4.09
CA ARG A 33 -13.30 14.51 4.32
C ARG A 33 -14.49 15.46 4.27
N GLY A 34 -14.66 16.31 5.28
CA GLY A 34 -15.67 17.37 5.29
C GLY A 34 -16.70 17.25 6.41
N ASN A 35 -17.81 17.96 6.25
CA ASN A 35 -18.89 18.01 7.24
C ASN A 35 -19.88 16.84 7.04
N LEU A 36 -20.04 16.02 8.07
CA LEU A 36 -20.96 14.88 8.07
C LEU A 36 -22.42 15.30 7.85
N GLU A 37 -22.82 16.47 8.33
CA GLU A 37 -24.20 16.98 8.17
C GLU A 37 -24.57 17.16 6.70
N LEU A 38 -23.61 17.55 5.86
CA LEU A 38 -23.81 17.69 4.42
C LEU A 38 -23.93 16.33 3.71
N LEU A 39 -23.29 15.29 4.26
CA LEU A 39 -23.31 13.95 3.69
C LEU A 39 -24.55 13.15 4.12
N ALA A 40 -25.08 13.43 5.31
CA ALA A 40 -26.15 12.68 5.95
C ALA A 40 -27.38 12.42 5.04
N PRO A 41 -27.88 13.39 4.25
CA PRO A 41 -28.97 13.15 3.31
C PRO A 41 -28.63 12.09 2.26
N GLY A 42 -27.43 12.13 1.68
CA GLY A 42 -26.98 11.15 0.70
C GLY A 42 -26.83 9.74 1.27
N LEU A 43 -26.38 9.61 2.54
CA LEU A 43 -26.32 8.31 3.21
C LEU A 43 -27.71 7.70 3.38
N ARG A 44 -28.71 8.50 3.78
CA ARG A 44 -30.11 8.06 3.89
C ARG A 44 -30.69 7.66 2.54
N ASP A 45 -30.40 8.42 1.49
CA ASP A 45 -30.85 8.07 0.15
C ASP A 45 -30.25 6.75 -0.32
N LEU A 46 -28.97 6.50 -0.05
CA LEU A 46 -28.32 5.23 -0.35
C LEU A 46 -28.99 4.06 0.38
N GLU A 47 -29.26 4.19 1.67
CA GLU A 47 -29.98 3.16 2.44
C GLU A 47 -31.34 2.87 1.81
N ARG A 48 -32.07 3.92 1.41
CA ARG A 48 -33.39 3.80 0.77
C ARG A 48 -33.33 3.08 -0.57
N VAL A 49 -32.36 3.42 -1.45
CA VAL A 49 -32.31 2.84 -2.81
C VAL A 49 -31.68 1.44 -2.85
N THR A 50 -30.85 1.09 -1.87
CA THR A 50 -30.20 -0.23 -1.81
C THR A 50 -30.89 -1.19 -0.85
N GLY A 51 -31.67 -0.68 0.11
CA GLY A 51 -32.20 -1.48 1.21
C GLY A 51 -31.11 -2.03 2.14
N ARG A 52 -29.93 -1.40 2.17
CA ARG A 52 -28.76 -1.81 2.97
C ARG A 52 -28.38 -0.71 3.94
N ARG A 53 -28.02 -1.09 5.18
CA ARG A 53 -27.64 -0.14 6.22
C ARG A 53 -26.34 0.57 5.87
N VAL A 54 -26.24 1.86 6.18
CA VAL A 54 -24.97 2.58 6.24
C VAL A 54 -24.54 2.63 7.70
N PHE A 55 -23.43 1.97 8.02
CA PHE A 55 -22.91 1.91 9.38
C PHE A 55 -22.24 3.22 9.81
N GLY A 56 -21.81 4.04 8.85
CA GLY A 56 -21.27 5.37 9.09
C GLY A 56 -20.13 5.73 8.14
N THR A 57 -19.34 6.70 8.56
CA THR A 57 -18.15 7.20 7.85
C THR A 57 -16.91 7.03 8.71
N LEU A 58 -15.81 6.57 8.11
CA LEU A 58 -14.48 6.63 8.73
C LEU A 58 -13.78 7.92 8.25
N PRO A 59 -13.52 8.88 9.14
CA PRO A 59 -12.86 10.13 8.76
C PRO A 59 -11.45 9.87 8.25
N TRP A 60 -11.02 10.67 7.29
CA TRP A 60 -9.63 10.70 6.87
C TRP A 60 -8.77 11.35 7.97
N HIS A 61 -7.78 10.61 8.46
CA HIS A 61 -6.77 11.13 9.36
C HIS A 61 -5.41 11.05 8.65
N PRO A 62 -4.74 12.18 8.35
CA PRO A 62 -3.49 12.17 7.60
C PRO A 62 -2.36 11.44 8.34
N ASP A 63 -2.42 11.43 9.67
CA ASP A 63 -1.36 10.83 10.51
C ASP A 63 -1.69 9.39 10.95
N VAL A 64 -2.84 8.84 10.55
CA VAL A 64 -3.10 7.42 10.78
C VAL A 64 -2.29 6.64 9.76
N TRP A 65 -1.21 6.05 10.25
CA TRP A 65 -0.41 5.13 9.47
C TRP A 65 -1.13 3.78 9.38
N LEU A 66 -1.29 3.29 8.15
CA LEU A 66 -1.75 1.95 7.85
C LEU A 66 -0.66 1.28 7.04
N ASP A 67 -0.49 -0.02 7.27
CA ASP A 67 0.32 -0.87 6.41
C ASP A 67 -0.12 -0.71 4.95
N SER A 68 0.83 -0.72 4.01
CA SER A 68 0.49 -0.80 2.59
C SER A 68 -0.35 -2.07 2.33
N GLU A 69 -1.10 -2.15 1.24
CA GLU A 69 -1.82 -3.39 0.90
C GLU A 69 -1.06 -4.19 -0.17
N ASP A 70 -0.37 -3.48 -1.06
CA ASP A 70 0.41 -4.08 -2.13
C ASP A 70 1.76 -3.38 -2.39
N ALA A 71 2.54 -3.96 -3.30
CA ALA A 71 3.87 -3.46 -3.68
C ALA A 71 3.83 -2.24 -4.63
N LEU A 72 2.65 -1.76 -5.03
CA LEU A 72 2.48 -0.55 -5.84
C LEU A 72 2.50 0.70 -4.97
N ASP A 73 2.14 0.57 -3.69
CA ASP A 73 2.19 1.65 -2.69
C ASP A 73 3.61 1.93 -2.16
N LEU A 74 4.59 1.11 -2.53
CA LEU A 74 5.99 1.26 -2.12
C LEU A 74 6.64 2.48 -2.79
N GLN A 75 6.52 3.63 -2.13
CA GLN A 75 7.26 4.83 -2.46
C GLN A 75 8.55 4.90 -1.63
N SER A 76 9.63 5.38 -2.23
CA SER A 76 10.85 5.69 -1.47
C SER A 76 10.53 6.70 -0.37
N ARG A 77 10.92 6.40 0.86
CA ARG A 77 10.74 7.31 2.00
C ARG A 77 12.08 7.96 2.31
N ARG A 78 12.22 9.19 1.83
CA ARG A 78 13.40 10.01 2.05
C ARG A 78 13.36 10.57 3.46
N SER A 79 14.41 10.34 4.23
CA SER A 79 14.58 11.03 5.49
C SER A 79 14.94 12.50 5.28
N ALA A 80 14.39 13.38 6.12
CA ALA A 80 14.78 14.79 6.23
C ALA A 80 15.96 15.00 7.20
N HIS A 81 16.42 13.96 7.88
CA HIS A 81 17.51 14.01 8.84
C HIS A 81 18.87 14.08 8.13
N THR A 82 19.72 15.01 8.56
CA THR A 82 21.09 15.13 8.04
C THR A 82 21.93 13.95 8.53
N GLY A 83 22.48 13.17 7.60
CA GLY A 83 23.29 11.99 7.94
C GLY A 83 22.47 10.71 8.12
N ALA A 84 21.23 10.67 7.62
CA ALA A 84 20.42 9.45 7.60
C ALA A 84 21.14 8.29 6.88
N ARG A 85 21.01 7.09 7.42
CA ARG A 85 21.57 5.85 6.86
C ARG A 85 20.74 5.39 5.68
N ARG A 86 21.39 5.07 4.57
CA ARG A 86 20.71 4.63 3.36
C ARG A 86 20.40 3.15 3.42
N VAL A 87 19.12 2.81 3.37
CA VAL A 87 18.63 1.43 3.29
C VAL A 87 18.10 1.16 1.90
N ALA A 88 18.76 0.28 1.15
CA ALA A 88 18.33 -0.12 -0.18
C ALA A 88 17.59 -1.45 -0.14
N VAL A 89 16.31 -1.45 -0.48
CA VAL A 89 15.45 -2.64 -0.48
C VAL A 89 15.33 -3.15 -1.90
N VAL A 90 15.69 -4.42 -2.14
CA VAL A 90 15.53 -5.01 -3.47
C VAL A 90 14.05 -5.19 -3.78
N ARG A 91 13.57 -4.50 -4.82
CA ARG A 91 12.18 -4.54 -5.27
C ARG A 91 11.90 -5.83 -6.06
N LEU A 92 11.82 -6.96 -5.36
CA LEU A 92 11.46 -8.22 -5.98
C LEU A 92 10.07 -8.14 -6.64
N PRO A 93 9.85 -8.78 -7.80
CA PRO A 93 8.53 -8.76 -8.45
C PRO A 93 7.40 -9.37 -7.61
N ARG A 94 7.73 -10.26 -6.65
CA ARG A 94 6.75 -11.01 -5.85
C ARG A 94 7.04 -10.91 -4.35
N ILE A 95 7.36 -9.72 -3.86
CA ILE A 95 7.56 -9.43 -2.43
C ILE A 95 6.39 -9.97 -1.60
N SER A 96 6.70 -10.62 -0.46
CA SER A 96 5.70 -11.20 0.44
C SER A 96 5.49 -10.45 1.74
N ASN A 97 6.46 -9.65 2.19
CA ASN A 97 6.46 -8.97 3.49
C ASN A 97 6.81 -7.47 3.34
N PHE A 98 6.05 -6.75 2.50
CA PHE A 98 6.31 -5.32 2.27
C PHE A 98 6.14 -4.48 3.55
N THR A 99 5.30 -4.91 4.50
CA THR A 99 5.07 -4.25 5.80
C THR A 99 6.35 -4.12 6.63
N ASP A 100 7.21 -5.14 6.58
CA ASP A 100 8.49 -5.14 7.30
C ASP A 100 9.41 -4.02 6.79
N VAL A 101 9.29 -3.69 5.50
CA VAL A 101 10.05 -2.60 4.87
C VAL A 101 9.42 -1.25 5.19
N ASP A 102 8.09 -1.16 5.24
CA ASP A 102 7.40 0.08 5.57
C ASP A 102 7.74 0.58 6.98
N ALA A 103 7.98 -0.33 7.92
CA ALA A 103 8.44 0.00 9.27
C ALA A 103 9.82 0.69 9.25
N LEU A 104 10.77 0.23 8.43
CA LEU A 104 12.07 0.90 8.27
C LEU A 104 11.90 2.33 7.74
N GLY A 105 10.91 2.55 6.87
CA GLY A 105 10.63 3.87 6.31
C GLY A 105 9.95 4.84 7.28
N LEU A 106 9.60 4.41 8.51
CA LEU A 106 9.12 5.28 9.57
C LEU A 106 10.26 5.84 10.43
N GLU A 107 11.43 5.20 10.41
CA GLU A 107 12.57 5.60 11.23
C GLU A 107 13.18 6.91 10.68
N PRO A 108 13.18 8.02 11.46
CA PRO A 108 13.67 9.30 10.97
C PRO A 108 15.15 9.29 10.57
N GLU A 109 15.93 8.34 11.08
CA GLU A 109 17.36 8.22 10.80
C GLU A 109 17.66 7.36 9.56
N LEU A 110 16.64 6.81 8.89
CA LEU A 110 16.79 5.94 7.73
C LEU A 110 16.25 6.58 6.44
N ASP A 111 17.05 6.56 5.38
CA ASP A 111 16.65 6.91 4.01
C ASP A 111 16.37 5.61 3.24
N VAL A 112 15.10 5.24 3.12
CA VAL A 112 14.69 3.95 2.54
C VAL A 112 14.35 4.11 1.05
N VAL A 113 15.07 3.38 0.21
CA VAL A 113 14.91 3.41 -1.25
C VAL A 113 14.65 2.01 -1.81
N PHE A 114 13.76 1.91 -2.80
CA PHE A 114 13.50 0.66 -3.51
C PHE A 114 14.39 0.53 -4.75
N ALA A 115 15.18 -0.54 -4.81
CA ALA A 115 16.16 -0.80 -5.84
C ALA A 115 15.68 -1.87 -6.84
N SER A 116 15.65 -1.52 -8.12
CA SER A 116 15.34 -2.44 -9.24
C SER A 116 16.51 -2.63 -10.22
N HIS A 117 17.68 -2.05 -9.89
CA HIS A 117 18.91 -2.04 -10.69
C HIS A 117 20.15 -2.03 -9.77
N PRO A 118 21.30 -2.58 -10.19
CA PRO A 118 22.51 -2.67 -9.37
C PRO A 118 23.01 -1.34 -8.81
N SER A 119 23.01 -0.28 -9.62
CA SER A 119 23.48 1.06 -9.20
C SER A 119 22.65 1.69 -8.08
N ALA A 120 21.43 1.19 -7.84
CA ALA A 120 20.60 1.66 -6.73
C ALA A 120 21.03 1.09 -5.38
N LEU A 121 21.87 0.03 -5.36
CA LEU A 121 22.47 -0.55 -4.16
C LEU A 121 23.80 0.12 -3.79
N THR A 122 24.38 0.92 -4.68
CA THR A 122 25.62 1.65 -4.43
C THR A 122 25.46 2.64 -3.28
N ASP A 123 26.44 2.69 -2.38
CA ASP A 123 26.47 3.54 -1.18
C ASP A 123 25.34 3.28 -0.17
N ALA A 124 24.66 2.13 -0.25
CA ALA A 124 23.75 1.71 0.81
C ALA A 124 24.55 1.35 2.06
N ASP A 125 24.09 1.79 3.24
CA ASP A 125 24.59 1.31 4.54
C ASP A 125 23.99 -0.06 4.88
N LEU A 126 22.80 -0.37 4.34
CA LEU A 126 22.10 -1.64 4.52
C LEU A 126 21.38 -2.04 3.23
N VAL A 127 21.56 -3.28 2.79
CA VAL A 127 20.76 -3.90 1.72
C VAL A 127 19.76 -4.89 2.31
N VAL A 128 18.46 -4.71 1.99
CA VAL A 128 17.39 -5.59 2.44
C VAL A 128 16.92 -6.46 1.26
N LEU A 129 16.97 -7.78 1.47
CA LEU A 129 16.31 -8.76 0.62
C LEU A 129 14.99 -9.17 1.27
N PRO A 130 13.83 -8.67 0.79
CA PRO A 130 12.55 -9.05 1.35
C PRO A 130 12.21 -10.51 1.03
N GLY A 131 11.25 -11.06 1.76
CA GLY A 131 10.64 -12.35 1.44
C GLY A 131 9.94 -12.32 0.08
N THR A 132 9.83 -13.49 -0.56
CA THR A 132 9.21 -13.65 -1.87
C THR A 132 8.22 -14.80 -1.89
N ARG A 133 7.13 -14.63 -2.63
CA ARG A 133 6.14 -15.67 -2.91
C ARG A 133 6.63 -16.69 -3.95
N SER A 134 7.76 -16.45 -4.62
CA SER A 134 8.37 -17.38 -5.59
C SER A 134 9.89 -17.24 -5.63
N THR A 135 10.57 -17.96 -4.74
CA THR A 135 12.02 -17.90 -4.55
C THR A 135 12.82 -18.13 -5.83
N ILE A 136 12.49 -19.17 -6.61
CA ILE A 136 13.25 -19.51 -7.82
C ILE A 136 13.08 -18.44 -8.90
N ALA A 137 11.85 -17.98 -9.12
CA ALA A 137 11.56 -17.00 -10.16
C ALA A 137 12.18 -15.64 -9.83
N ASP A 138 12.11 -15.22 -8.57
CA ASP A 138 12.68 -13.94 -8.14
C ASP A 138 14.21 -13.99 -8.05
N LEU A 139 14.82 -15.13 -7.70
CA LEU A 139 16.27 -15.32 -7.81
C LEU A 139 16.75 -15.24 -9.27
N ALA A 140 16.03 -15.88 -10.20
CA ALA A 140 16.33 -15.79 -11.63
C ALA A 140 16.22 -14.34 -12.14
N TRP A 141 15.22 -13.60 -11.66
CA TRP A 141 15.07 -12.17 -11.95
C TRP A 141 16.22 -11.34 -11.36
N LEU A 142 16.61 -11.58 -10.11
CA LEU A 142 17.75 -10.92 -9.45
C LEU A 142 19.03 -11.07 -10.28
N ARG A 143 19.30 -12.30 -10.71
CA ARG A 143 20.45 -12.68 -11.56
C ARG A 143 20.40 -12.05 -12.94
N SER A 144 19.24 -12.07 -13.60
CA SER A 144 19.09 -11.48 -14.94
C SER A 144 19.30 -9.96 -14.96
N ARG A 145 19.17 -9.32 -13.79
CA ARG A 145 19.38 -7.89 -13.59
C ARG A 145 20.76 -7.54 -13.05
N GLY A 146 21.60 -8.54 -12.73
CA GLY A 146 22.90 -8.36 -12.09
C GLY A 146 22.82 -7.83 -10.66
N LEU A 147 21.63 -7.81 -10.05
CA LEU A 147 21.42 -7.34 -8.68
C LEU A 147 22.04 -8.33 -7.68
N ASP A 148 22.10 -9.62 -8.01
CA ASP A 148 22.71 -10.67 -7.19
C ASP A 148 24.20 -10.39 -6.93
N ARG A 149 24.92 -9.94 -7.97
CA ARG A 149 26.33 -9.57 -7.87
C ARG A 149 26.53 -8.36 -6.99
N ALA A 150 25.73 -7.31 -7.19
CA ALA A 150 25.81 -6.10 -6.37
C ALA A 150 25.49 -6.37 -4.88
N VAL A 151 24.55 -7.29 -4.59
CA VAL A 151 24.29 -7.74 -3.23
C VAL A 151 25.51 -8.45 -2.63
N LEU A 152 26.13 -9.37 -3.38
CA LEU A 152 27.32 -10.09 -2.92
C LEU A 152 28.54 -9.16 -2.72
N GLU A 153 28.71 -8.18 -3.60
CA GLU A 153 29.75 -7.15 -3.48
C GLU A 153 29.57 -6.31 -2.21
N HIS A 154 28.34 -5.85 -1.94
CA HIS A 154 28.04 -5.12 -0.71
C HIS A 154 28.27 -5.96 0.56
N ALA A 155 27.88 -7.23 0.54
CA ALA A 155 28.06 -8.13 1.69
C ALA A 155 29.54 -8.47 1.98
N ALA A 156 30.43 -8.26 1.01
CA ALA A 156 31.87 -8.52 1.14
C ALA A 156 32.69 -7.27 1.54
N ALA A 157 32.06 -6.09 1.58
CA ALA A 157 32.69 -4.82 1.94
C ALA A 157 32.78 -4.62 3.45
#